data_AF-G3JNG7-F1
#
_entry.id   AF-G3JNG7-F1
#
_cell.length_a   1.000
_cell.length_b   1.000
_cell.length_c   1.000
_cell.angle_alpha   90.00
_cell.angle_beta   90.00
_cell.angle_gamma   90.00
#
_symmetry.space_group_name_H-M   'P 1'
#
loop_
_entity.id
_entity.type
_entity.pdbx_description
1 polymer ?
#
loop_
_entity_poly.entity_id
_entity_poly.type
_entity_poly.pdbx_seq_one_letter_code
_entity_poly.pdbx_strand_id
1 'polypeptide(L)'
;MATSCIPIACANDACRDSWIFRPTRLSIHIPYSIWKVFPISEPTESLTLTLVSSFTTTVNPDGAFFQDYNGKFGWYDEALSKPTQTHRQKWEQDMTAVLELMPDLSFLVSRLGRLSVADELTRGLAYMMDDYRKTTPLWLAFAVQVYLDILHTFGQTCDGLGTMQAESRRIKQLMLDVPASSRCEVLRAAGLWDDDPIWAAQKLAVEAGILPSVRSPPFKFLRRNPMYCRLLIQNMRATVQNVGLPYAAMLGALVGVVQLYHALHHEGLLAKDCVWEDLLALWTLQGNASFFVGDLPTTKEAYFTNYCLSIGIAQSTAPIRELILSIPAIT
;
A
#
# COMPACT_ATOMS: atom_id res chain seq x y z
N MET A 1 36.11 16.70 7.35
CA MET A 1 36.05 17.91 8.18
C MET A 1 35.15 18.90 7.46
N ALA A 2 33.88 18.99 7.87
CA ALA A 2 33.38 20.07 8.73
C ALA A 2 33.14 21.35 7.90
N THR A 3 31.92 21.58 7.38
CA THR A 3 30.75 22.25 7.98
C THR A 3 30.70 23.77 7.75
N SER A 4 29.52 24.22 7.29
CA SER A 4 28.88 25.53 7.58
C SER A 4 29.53 26.77 6.94
N CYS A 5 28.86 27.88 6.63
CA CYS A 5 27.47 28.33 6.76
C CYS A 5 27.32 29.63 5.93
N ILE A 6 26.08 29.88 5.48
CA ILE A 6 25.46 31.11 4.94
C ILE A 6 25.66 32.26 5.99
N PRO A 7 25.68 33.62 5.72
CA PRO A 7 24.57 34.38 5.10
C PRO A 7 24.85 35.79 4.47
N ILE A 8 23.74 36.47 4.10
CA ILE A 8 23.43 37.93 4.02
C ILE A 8 22.85 38.31 2.63
N ALA A 9 21.52 38.37 2.43
CA ALA A 9 20.56 39.47 2.74
C ALA A 9 20.71 40.68 1.78
N CYS A 10 19.73 41.05 0.95
CA CYS A 10 18.64 42.03 1.13
C CYS A 10 18.29 42.55 -0.30
N ALA A 11 17.14 43.08 -0.73
CA ALA A 11 15.93 43.63 -0.12
C ALA A 11 14.84 43.77 -1.22
N ASN A 12 13.55 43.72 -0.86
CA ASN A 12 12.72 44.93 -0.78
C ASN A 12 11.26 44.61 -0.46
N ASP A 13 10.81 45.20 0.65
CA ASP A 13 9.43 45.43 1.05
C ASP A 13 8.72 46.40 0.10
N ALA A 14 7.48 46.10 -0.29
CA ALA A 14 6.40 47.09 -0.47
C ALA A 14 5.09 46.39 -0.85
N CYS A 15 4.31 45.96 0.16
CA CYS A 15 2.88 46.21 0.24
C CYS A 15 2.35 45.67 1.57
N ARG A 16 2.29 46.57 2.55
CA ARG A 16 1.38 46.44 3.69
C ARG A 16 -0.04 46.54 3.13
N ASP A 17 -0.81 45.48 3.27
CA ASP A 17 -2.24 45.62 3.52
C ASP A 17 -2.66 44.62 4.59
N SER A 18 -3.36 45.16 5.58
CA SER A 18 -3.68 44.49 6.81
C SER A 18 -4.80 43.47 6.59
N TRP A 19 -4.54 42.21 6.90
CA TRP A 19 -5.61 41.26 7.23
C TRP A 19 -5.21 40.55 8.51
N ILE A 20 -5.76 41.05 9.62
CA ILE A 20 -5.81 40.33 10.88
C ILE A 20 -6.69 39.10 10.63
N PHE A 21 -6.08 37.96 10.31
CA PHE A 21 -6.82 36.71 10.15
C PHE A 21 -6.96 36.08 11.54
N ARG A 22 -8.15 36.22 12.11
CA ARG A 22 -8.55 35.47 13.31
C ARG A 22 -8.63 33.98 12.94
N PRO A 23 -8.15 33.05 13.78
CA PRO A 23 -8.33 31.63 13.52
C PRO A 23 -9.82 31.30 13.62
N THR A 24 -10.47 31.06 12.49
CA THR A 24 -11.85 30.59 12.45
C THR A 24 -11.87 29.15 12.92
N ARG A 25 -12.28 28.97 14.19
CA ARG A 25 -12.62 27.68 14.78
C ARG A 25 -13.82 27.11 14.00
N LEU A 26 -13.57 26.24 13.02
CA LEU A 26 -14.64 25.59 12.26
C LEU A 26 -15.40 24.67 13.21
N SER A 27 -16.53 25.15 13.73
CA SER A 27 -17.48 24.32 14.45
C SER A 27 -18.38 23.66 13.43
N ILE A 28 -18.34 22.32 13.35
CA ILE A 28 -19.25 21.52 12.53
C ILE A 28 -20.68 21.87 12.97
N HIS A 29 -21.39 22.61 12.12
CA HIS A 29 -22.79 22.99 12.33
C HIS A 29 -23.66 21.99 11.57
N ILE A 30 -23.92 20.84 12.20
CA ILE A 30 -24.91 19.89 11.72
C ILE A 30 -26.29 20.43 12.11
N PRO A 31 -27.21 20.73 11.17
CA PRO A 31 -28.53 21.25 11.51
C PRO A 31 -29.30 20.21 12.34
N TYR A 32 -29.64 20.59 13.57
CA TYR A 32 -30.35 19.76 14.56
C TYR A 32 -31.81 19.41 14.18
N SER A 33 -32.37 20.02 13.13
CA SER A 33 -33.81 20.00 12.83
C SER A 33 -34.32 18.75 12.11
N ILE A 34 -33.45 17.90 11.55
CA ILE A 34 -33.87 16.69 10.79
C ILE A 34 -33.92 15.44 11.69
N TRP A 35 -33.34 15.49 12.89
CA TRP A 35 -33.08 14.32 13.74
C TRP A 35 -34.24 13.86 14.64
N LYS A 36 -35.43 14.47 14.51
CA LYS A 36 -36.58 14.17 15.36
C LYS A 36 -37.60 13.20 14.75
N VAL A 37 -37.37 12.66 13.56
CA VAL A 37 -38.40 11.88 12.87
C VAL A 37 -37.94 10.46 12.53
N PHE A 38 -38.66 9.51 13.14
CA PHE A 38 -38.79 8.07 12.88
C PHE A 38 -37.88 7.06 13.62
N PRO A 39 -38.48 6.15 14.41
CA PRO A 39 -37.91 4.83 14.65
C PRO A 39 -38.24 3.97 13.42
N ILE A 40 -37.39 4.02 12.39
CA ILE A 40 -37.48 3.07 11.27
C ILE A 40 -36.79 1.78 11.73
N SER A 41 -37.55 0.69 11.73
CA SER A 41 -37.04 -0.68 11.88
C SER A 41 -36.04 -0.96 10.76
N GLU A 42 -34.80 -1.28 11.16
CA GLU A 42 -33.57 -1.47 10.35
C GLU A 42 -32.99 -0.19 9.70
N PRO A 43 -32.26 0.65 10.47
CA PRO A 43 -31.79 1.95 10.02
C PRO A 43 -30.28 2.00 9.78
N THR A 44 -29.64 1.01 9.15
CA THR A 44 -28.17 1.04 9.00
C THR A 44 -27.72 1.84 7.76
N GLU A 45 -28.22 1.53 6.57
CA GLU A 45 -27.71 2.13 5.32
C GLU A 45 -28.18 3.57 5.04
N SER A 46 -29.46 3.89 5.29
CA SER A 46 -29.99 5.26 5.08
C SER A 46 -29.28 6.31 5.94
N LEU A 47 -28.67 5.86 7.02
CA LEU A 47 -28.20 6.70 8.11
C LEU A 47 -26.67 6.82 8.07
N THR A 48 -25.94 5.80 7.60
CA THR A 48 -24.56 5.99 7.10
C THR A 48 -24.52 6.95 5.90
N LEU A 49 -25.46 6.85 4.95
CA LEU A 49 -25.60 7.80 3.84
C LEU A 49 -25.74 9.25 4.34
N THR A 50 -26.59 9.47 5.35
CA THR A 50 -26.84 10.81 5.90
C THR A 50 -25.60 11.37 6.60
N LEU A 51 -24.88 10.54 7.36
CA LEU A 51 -23.63 10.94 8.02
C LEU A 51 -22.54 11.33 7.02
N VAL A 52 -22.31 10.47 6.02
CA VAL A 52 -21.27 10.71 5.00
C VAL A 52 -21.60 11.95 4.16
N SER A 53 -22.87 12.12 3.79
CA SER A 53 -23.34 13.32 3.07
C SER A 53 -23.14 14.58 3.91
N SER A 54 -23.46 14.52 5.20
CA SER A 54 -23.27 15.67 6.10
C SER A 54 -21.80 16.02 6.27
N PHE A 55 -20.92 15.03 6.39
CA PHE A 55 -19.48 15.27 6.51
C PHE A 55 -18.89 15.88 5.23
N THR A 56 -19.16 15.29 4.08
CA THR A 56 -18.60 15.71 2.78
C THR A 56 -18.99 17.13 2.38
N THR A 57 -20.21 17.58 2.72
CA THR A 57 -20.60 18.99 2.53
C THR A 57 -19.78 19.98 3.36
N THR A 58 -19.09 19.52 4.42
CA THR A 58 -18.20 20.33 5.25
C THR A 58 -16.72 20.18 4.88
N VAL A 59 -16.38 19.25 3.98
CA VAL A 59 -15.03 19.11 3.45
C VAL A 59 -14.76 20.26 2.48
N ASN A 60 -13.97 21.24 2.94
CA ASN A 60 -13.57 22.36 2.11
C ASN A 60 -12.30 21.96 1.31
N PRO A 61 -12.34 21.91 -0.03
CA PRO A 61 -11.15 21.62 -0.82
C PRO A 61 -10.07 22.71 -0.68
N ASP A 62 -10.44 23.95 -0.34
CA ASP A 62 -9.54 25.11 -0.29
C ASP A 62 -9.18 25.57 1.14
N GLY A 63 -9.71 24.91 2.19
CA GLY A 63 -9.66 25.42 3.56
C GLY A 63 -9.20 24.41 4.63
N ALA A 64 -8.06 24.72 5.25
CA ALA A 64 -7.45 24.08 6.43
C ALA A 64 -7.27 22.55 6.37
N PHE A 65 -6.06 22.20 5.93
CA PHE A 65 -5.37 20.91 5.74
C PHE A 65 -5.51 19.78 6.78
N PHE A 66 -6.21 20.00 7.89
CA PHE A 66 -6.49 19.01 8.92
C PHE A 66 -7.87 19.29 9.51
N GLN A 67 -8.87 18.52 9.08
CA GLN A 67 -10.15 18.52 9.78
C GLN A 67 -9.97 17.75 11.08
N ASP A 68 -10.13 18.40 12.23
CA ASP A 68 -10.01 17.74 13.54
C ASP A 68 -11.40 17.53 14.11
N TYR A 69 -11.76 16.26 14.35
CA TYR A 69 -12.96 15.94 15.08
C TYR A 69 -12.74 16.29 16.55
N ASN A 70 -13.47 17.30 17.02
CA ASN A 70 -13.22 17.89 18.34
C ASN A 70 -13.83 17.12 19.53
N GLY A 71 -14.47 15.97 19.29
CA GLY A 71 -15.15 15.18 20.32
C GLY A 71 -16.52 15.72 20.74
N LYS A 72 -17.12 16.65 19.99
CA LYS A 72 -18.44 17.25 20.31
C LYS A 72 -19.55 16.22 20.57
N PHE A 73 -19.47 15.06 19.92
CA PHE A 73 -20.45 13.98 20.07
C PHE A 73 -19.91 12.78 20.87
N GLY A 74 -18.79 12.94 21.58
CA GLY A 74 -18.10 11.87 22.28
C GLY A 74 -17.02 11.19 21.44
N TRP A 75 -16.44 10.12 21.99
CA TRP A 75 -15.41 9.30 21.37
C TRP A 75 -15.90 7.85 21.26
N TYR A 76 -15.52 7.17 20.19
CA TYR A 76 -15.77 5.76 19.98
C TYR A 76 -15.02 4.92 21.02
N ASP A 77 -15.76 4.07 21.70
CA ASP A 77 -15.24 3.21 22.75
C ASP A 77 -15.12 1.77 22.22
N GLU A 78 -13.88 1.36 21.98
CA GLU A 78 -13.54 0.01 21.49
C GLU A 78 -13.89 -1.10 22.50
N ALA A 79 -14.07 -0.78 23.79
CA ALA A 79 -14.40 -1.75 24.84
C ALA A 79 -15.92 -1.94 25.03
N LEU A 80 -16.74 -1.10 24.42
CA LEU A 80 -18.20 -1.11 24.59
C LEU A 80 -18.92 -2.13 23.70
N SER A 81 -18.22 -2.97 22.91
CA SER A 81 -18.80 -4.02 22.07
C SER A 81 -19.48 -5.11 22.91
N LYS A 82 -20.69 -4.84 23.41
CA LYS A 82 -21.47 -5.75 24.24
C LYS A 82 -22.84 -5.97 23.60
N PRO A 83 -23.41 -7.20 23.72
CA PRO A 83 -24.69 -7.57 23.10
C PRO A 83 -25.92 -6.84 23.67
N THR A 84 -25.74 -5.93 24.64
CA THR A 84 -26.81 -5.28 25.41
C THR A 84 -26.89 -3.77 25.17
N GLN A 85 -26.42 -3.27 24.03
CA GLN A 85 -26.58 -1.86 23.68
C GLN A 85 -27.99 -1.58 23.16
N THR A 86 -28.59 -0.47 23.62
CA THR A 86 -29.81 0.05 22.98
C THR A 86 -29.50 0.54 21.57
N HIS A 87 -30.47 0.52 20.67
CA HIS A 87 -30.30 1.01 19.29
C HIS A 87 -29.74 2.45 19.22
N ARG A 88 -30.11 3.29 20.19
CA ARG A 88 -29.60 4.67 20.30
C ARG A 88 -28.13 4.73 20.69
N GLN A 89 -27.69 3.91 21.63
CA GLN A 89 -26.28 3.86 22.04
C GLN A 89 -25.41 3.33 20.91
N LYS A 90 -25.87 2.29 20.20
CA LYS A 90 -25.20 1.79 19.00
C LYS A 90 -25.03 2.90 17.97
N TRP A 91 -26.10 3.65 17.70
CA TRP A 91 -26.07 4.79 16.79
C TRP A 91 -25.06 5.88 17.21
N GLU A 92 -25.04 6.26 18.49
CA GLU A 92 -24.07 7.25 19.00
C GLU A 92 -22.61 6.74 18.86
N GLN A 93 -22.38 5.44 19.04
CA GLN A 93 -21.08 4.80 18.79
C GLN A 93 -20.72 4.79 17.30
N ASP A 94 -21.64 4.41 16.41
CA ASP A 94 -21.43 4.39 14.96
C ASP A 94 -21.09 5.80 14.43
N MET A 95 -21.85 6.80 14.87
CA MET A 95 -21.60 8.19 14.49
C MET A 95 -20.22 8.66 14.95
N THR A 96 -19.83 8.37 16.20
CA THR A 96 -18.50 8.77 16.70
C THR A 96 -17.36 8.04 16.00
N ALA A 97 -17.53 6.75 15.69
CA ALA A 97 -16.55 5.98 14.90
C ALA A 97 -16.32 6.60 13.51
N VAL A 98 -17.39 6.93 12.79
CA VAL A 98 -17.32 7.55 11.47
C VAL A 98 -16.68 8.93 11.56
N LEU A 99 -17.13 9.79 12.48
CA LEU A 99 -16.59 11.14 12.64
C LEU A 99 -15.10 11.15 13.02
N GLU A 100 -14.64 10.14 13.76
CA GLU A 100 -13.22 9.95 14.05
C GLU A 100 -12.39 9.45 12.88
N LEU A 101 -12.98 8.66 11.98
CA LEU A 101 -12.32 8.10 10.81
C LEU A 101 -12.13 9.14 9.70
N MET A 102 -13.11 10.03 9.54
CA MET A 102 -13.17 10.94 8.40
C MET A 102 -11.95 11.90 8.27
N PRO A 103 -11.43 12.51 9.35
CA PRO A 103 -10.15 13.24 9.34
C PRO A 103 -9.00 12.46 8.72
N ASP A 104 -8.84 11.21 9.14
CA ASP A 104 -7.74 10.34 8.73
C ASP A 104 -7.88 10.02 7.23
N LEU A 105 -9.09 9.69 6.77
CA LEU A 105 -9.36 9.45 5.34
C LEU A 105 -9.12 10.71 4.49
N SER A 106 -9.56 11.88 4.95
CA SER A 106 -9.37 13.15 4.22
C SER A 106 -7.88 13.46 4.07
N PHE A 107 -7.10 13.24 5.13
CA PHE A 107 -5.65 13.37 5.07
C PHE A 107 -5.03 12.40 4.07
N LEU A 108 -5.40 11.12 4.12
CA LEU A 108 -4.90 10.09 3.21
C LEU A 108 -5.17 10.47 1.74
N VAL A 109 -6.41 10.81 1.41
CA VAL A 109 -6.82 11.18 0.05
C VAL A 109 -6.11 12.44 -0.45
N SER A 110 -5.94 13.45 0.41
CA SER A 110 -5.41 14.76 0.01
C SER A 110 -3.89 14.82 -0.06
N ARG A 111 -3.18 14.12 0.85
CA ARG A 111 -1.74 14.30 1.07
C ARG A 111 -0.90 13.11 0.64
N LEU A 112 -1.46 11.90 0.71
CA LEU A 112 -0.85 10.73 0.08
C LEU A 112 -1.35 10.60 -1.35
N GLY A 113 -1.29 11.70 -2.12
CA GLY A 113 -1.93 11.95 -3.43
C GLY A 113 -1.64 10.95 -4.57
N ARG A 114 -1.00 9.82 -4.28
CA ARG A 114 -1.22 8.52 -4.92
C ARG A 114 -1.10 7.48 -3.81
N LEU A 115 -2.24 7.13 -3.19
CA LEU A 115 -2.23 6.15 -2.11
C LEU A 115 -1.52 4.90 -2.64
N SER A 116 -0.62 4.30 -1.85
CA SER A 116 -0.01 3.02 -2.24
C SER A 116 -1.09 1.97 -2.49
N VAL A 117 -2.23 2.11 -1.82
CA VAL A 117 -3.42 1.28 -1.94
C VAL A 117 -4.68 2.13 -1.83
N ALA A 118 -5.70 1.83 -2.61
CA ALA A 118 -7.02 2.44 -2.46
C ALA A 118 -8.03 1.36 -2.07
N ASP A 119 -8.76 1.60 -0.99
CA ASP A 119 -9.96 0.86 -0.62
C ASP A 119 -11.22 1.62 -1.03
N GLU A 120 -12.39 1.03 -0.81
CA GLU A 120 -13.68 1.65 -1.14
C GLU A 120 -13.91 2.95 -0.35
N LEU A 121 -13.41 3.06 0.88
CA LEU A 121 -13.57 4.26 1.69
C LEU A 121 -12.75 5.43 1.15
N THR A 122 -11.46 5.21 0.93
CA THR A 122 -10.54 6.21 0.36
C THR A 122 -10.94 6.57 -1.07
N ARG A 123 -11.33 5.61 -1.89
CA ARG A 123 -11.84 5.85 -3.25
C ARG A 123 -13.15 6.65 -3.25
N GLY A 124 -14.06 6.34 -2.32
CA GLY A 124 -15.32 7.06 -2.17
C GLY A 124 -15.12 8.49 -1.74
N LEU A 125 -14.26 8.70 -0.75
CA LEU A 125 -13.95 10.05 -0.31
C LEU A 125 -13.21 10.84 -1.39
N ALA A 126 -12.23 10.25 -2.08
CA ALA A 126 -11.56 10.88 -3.22
C ALA A 126 -12.55 11.28 -4.31
N TYR A 127 -13.50 10.40 -4.64
CA TYR A 127 -14.56 10.70 -5.61
C TYR A 127 -15.40 11.91 -5.22
N MET A 128 -15.70 12.07 -3.93
CA MET A 128 -16.48 13.19 -3.39
C MET A 128 -15.67 14.48 -3.24
N MET A 129 -14.39 14.38 -2.93
CA MET A 129 -13.49 15.54 -2.82
C MET A 129 -13.15 16.16 -4.19
N ASP A 130 -13.19 15.36 -5.25
CA ASP A 130 -12.95 15.80 -6.63
C ASP A 130 -14.06 16.74 -7.16
N ASP A 131 -15.31 16.53 -6.75
CA ASP A 131 -16.42 17.46 -7.06
C ASP A 131 -17.47 17.45 -5.94
N TYR A 132 -17.56 18.57 -5.23
CA TYR A 132 -18.46 18.79 -4.09
C TYR A 132 -19.96 18.74 -4.46
N ARG A 133 -20.30 18.81 -5.76
CA ARG A 133 -21.69 18.70 -6.24
C ARG A 133 -22.12 17.25 -6.42
N LYS A 134 -21.21 16.29 -6.37
CA LYS A 134 -21.52 14.87 -6.49
C LYS A 134 -22.33 14.43 -5.26
N THR A 135 -23.46 13.77 -5.53
CA THR A 135 -24.23 13.09 -4.50
C THR A 135 -23.41 11.95 -3.89
N THR A 136 -23.54 11.74 -2.58
CA THR A 136 -22.90 10.61 -1.89
C THR A 136 -23.25 9.30 -2.58
N PRO A 137 -22.26 8.55 -3.09
CA PRO A 137 -22.55 7.31 -3.78
C PRO A 137 -23.02 6.23 -2.79
N LEU A 138 -24.00 5.43 -3.21
CA LEU A 138 -24.54 4.34 -2.39
C LEU A 138 -23.45 3.36 -1.92
N TRP A 139 -22.50 3.05 -2.80
CA TRP A 139 -21.40 2.12 -2.49
C TRP A 139 -20.45 2.65 -1.39
N LEU A 140 -20.33 3.96 -1.21
CA LEU A 140 -19.54 4.53 -0.12
C LEU A 140 -20.23 4.36 1.22
N ALA A 141 -21.56 4.52 1.28
CA ALA A 141 -22.30 4.23 2.49
C ALA A 141 -22.25 2.75 2.86
N PHE A 142 -22.31 1.87 1.86
CA PHE A 142 -22.08 0.44 2.06
C PHE A 142 -20.65 0.16 2.59
N ALA A 143 -19.63 0.80 2.03
CA ALA A 143 -18.26 0.66 2.51
C ALA A 143 -18.09 1.13 3.97
N VAL A 144 -18.76 2.23 4.36
CA VAL A 144 -18.80 2.70 5.76
C VAL A 144 -19.52 1.70 6.65
N GLN A 145 -20.61 1.08 6.19
CA GLN A 145 -21.30 0.04 6.93
C GLN A 145 -20.38 -1.17 7.16
N VAL A 146 -19.67 -1.64 6.13
CA VAL A 146 -18.69 -2.73 6.24
C VAL A 146 -17.60 -2.38 7.25
N TYR A 147 -17.11 -1.13 7.25
CA TYR A 147 -16.15 -0.67 8.25
C TYR A 147 -16.70 -0.75 9.68
N LEU A 148 -17.93 -0.28 9.91
CA LEU A 148 -18.58 -0.37 11.21
C LEU A 148 -18.78 -1.82 11.66
N ASP A 149 -19.19 -2.70 10.74
CA ASP A 149 -19.37 -4.12 11.03
C ASP A 149 -18.04 -4.79 11.39
N ILE A 150 -16.94 -4.41 10.71
CA ILE A 150 -15.59 -4.85 11.05
C ILE A 150 -15.21 -4.35 12.45
N LEU A 151 -15.41 -3.07 12.74
CA LEU A 151 -15.10 -2.51 14.06
C LEU A 151 -15.86 -3.21 15.19
N HIS A 152 -17.14 -3.50 14.98
CA HIS A 152 -17.96 -4.17 15.98
C HIS A 152 -17.62 -5.64 16.17
N THR A 153 -17.26 -6.34 15.08
CA THR A 153 -17.00 -7.79 15.11
C THR A 153 -15.57 -8.09 15.55
N PHE A 154 -14.61 -7.28 15.09
CA PHE A 154 -13.18 -7.54 15.21
C PHE A 154 -12.43 -6.57 16.12
N GLY A 155 -13.08 -5.48 16.56
CA GLY A 155 -12.60 -4.44 17.49
C GLY A 155 -11.14 -4.56 17.91
N GLN A 156 -10.90 -5.04 19.14
CA GLN A 156 -9.54 -5.21 19.70
C GLN A 156 -8.93 -6.59 19.41
N THR A 157 -9.68 -7.52 18.81
CA THR A 157 -9.26 -8.91 18.60
C THR A 157 -8.47 -9.12 17.31
N CYS A 158 -8.56 -8.21 16.32
CA CYS A 158 -7.84 -8.34 15.06
C CYS A 158 -6.50 -7.60 15.07
N ASP A 159 -5.40 -8.35 14.95
CA ASP A 159 -4.04 -7.81 14.81
C ASP A 159 -3.65 -7.57 13.34
N GLY A 160 -4.43 -6.75 12.63
CA GLY A 160 -4.14 -6.38 11.24
C GLY A 160 -2.84 -5.59 11.11
N LEU A 161 -2.62 -4.65 12.04
CA LEU A 161 -1.42 -3.80 12.08
C LEU A 161 -0.15 -4.61 12.35
N GLY A 162 -0.14 -5.47 13.37
CA GLY A 162 1.03 -6.29 13.71
C GLY A 162 1.40 -7.26 12.59
N THR A 163 0.41 -7.86 11.94
CA THR A 163 0.61 -8.70 10.75
C THR A 163 1.26 -7.92 9.61
N MET A 164 0.76 -6.71 9.32
CA MET A 164 1.32 -5.84 8.28
C MET A 164 2.75 -5.40 8.61
N GLN A 165 3.03 -5.01 9.86
CA GLN A 165 4.38 -4.62 10.30
C GLN A 165 5.35 -5.80 10.30
N ALA A 166 4.90 -7.02 10.62
CA ALA A 166 5.70 -8.23 10.51
C ALA A 166 6.09 -8.51 9.05
N GLU A 167 5.15 -8.37 8.11
CA GLU A 167 5.43 -8.54 6.69
C GLU A 167 6.40 -7.47 6.15
N SER A 168 6.19 -6.19 6.51
CA SER A 168 7.12 -5.12 6.15
C SER A 168 8.55 -5.41 6.62
N ARG A 169 8.71 -5.83 7.90
CA ARG A 169 10.02 -6.21 8.44
C ARG A 169 10.64 -7.39 7.69
N ARG A 170 9.85 -8.43 7.40
CA ARG A 170 10.30 -9.60 6.63
C ARG A 170 10.81 -9.18 5.25
N ILE A 171 10.05 -8.36 4.52
CA ILE A 171 10.45 -7.89 3.18
C ILE A 171 11.76 -7.09 3.26
N LYS A 172 11.90 -6.18 4.22
CA LYS A 172 13.14 -5.40 4.37
C LYS A 172 14.35 -6.26 4.70
N GLN A 173 14.17 -7.29 5.53
CA GLN A 173 15.23 -8.26 5.83
C GLN A 173 15.69 -8.99 4.56
N LEU A 174 14.74 -9.46 3.73
CA LEU A 174 15.06 -10.11 2.45
C LEU A 174 15.77 -9.17 1.46
N MET A 175 15.55 -7.86 1.58
CA MET A 175 16.18 -6.88 0.70
C MET A 175 17.62 -6.51 1.13
N LEU A 176 18.12 -6.98 2.28
CA LEU A 176 19.47 -6.63 2.76
C LEU A 176 20.58 -7.07 1.77
N ASP A 177 20.40 -8.24 1.16
CA ASP A 177 21.36 -8.85 0.22
C ASP A 177 21.18 -8.36 -1.24
N VAL A 178 20.11 -7.60 -1.52
CA VAL A 178 19.84 -7.07 -2.85
C VAL A 178 20.59 -5.75 -3.06
N PRO A 179 21.24 -5.53 -4.23
CA PRO A 179 21.91 -4.27 -4.54
C PRO A 179 20.97 -3.07 -4.38
N ALA A 180 21.51 -1.96 -3.86
CA ALA A 180 20.73 -0.76 -3.54
C ALA A 180 19.91 -0.23 -4.74
N SER A 181 20.49 -0.26 -5.95
CA SER A 181 19.84 0.17 -7.20
C SER A 181 18.55 -0.59 -7.51
N SER A 182 18.43 -1.84 -7.08
CA SER A 182 17.34 -2.75 -7.46
C SER A 182 16.27 -2.92 -6.37
N ARG A 183 16.52 -2.41 -5.15
CA ARG A 183 15.60 -2.57 -3.99
C ARG A 183 14.87 -1.29 -3.57
N CYS A 184 15.17 -0.13 -4.17
CA CYS A 184 14.61 1.16 -3.76
C CYS A 184 13.07 1.17 -3.75
N GLU A 185 12.44 0.66 -4.80
CA GLU A 185 10.97 0.66 -4.92
C GLU A 185 10.31 -0.25 -3.88
N VAL A 186 10.87 -1.45 -3.69
CA VAL A 186 10.41 -2.41 -2.68
C VAL A 186 10.53 -1.85 -1.27
N LEU A 187 11.68 -1.23 -0.94
CA LEU A 187 11.89 -0.62 0.37
C LEU A 187 10.97 0.58 0.60
N ARG A 188 10.68 1.37 -0.44
CA ARG A 188 9.70 2.46 -0.34
C ARG A 188 8.29 1.94 -0.05
N ALA A 189 7.86 0.88 -0.74
CA ALA A 189 6.55 0.28 -0.52
C ALA A 189 6.43 -0.35 0.88
N ALA A 190 7.47 -1.05 1.34
CA ALA A 190 7.51 -1.65 2.67
C ALA A 190 7.70 -0.62 3.80
N GLY A 191 8.39 0.49 3.53
CA GLY A 191 8.75 1.52 4.50
C GLY A 191 7.73 2.65 4.67
N LEU A 192 6.69 2.72 3.83
CA LEU A 192 5.75 3.84 3.82
C LEU A 192 5.03 4.06 5.17
N TRP A 193 4.82 2.99 5.92
CA TRP A 193 4.11 2.98 7.21
C TRP A 193 5.04 2.54 8.36
N ASP A 194 6.34 2.82 8.26
CA ASP A 194 7.28 2.61 9.37
C ASP A 194 6.96 3.49 10.55
N ASP A 195 6.71 4.75 10.24
CA ASP A 195 6.07 5.71 11.10
C ASP A 195 4.64 5.94 10.60
N ASP A 196 3.73 6.34 11.49
CA ASP A 196 2.38 6.71 11.08
C ASP A 196 2.42 8.10 10.42
N PRO A 197 2.20 8.21 9.09
CA PRO A 197 2.23 9.48 8.39
C PRO A 197 1.12 10.43 8.85
N ILE A 198 -0.03 9.89 9.28
CA ILE A 198 -1.15 10.68 9.79
C ILE A 198 -0.75 11.32 11.11
N TRP A 199 -0.23 10.52 12.03
CA TRP A 199 0.23 10.99 13.34
C TRP A 199 1.42 11.96 13.22
N ALA A 200 2.40 11.66 12.35
CA ALA A 200 3.53 12.55 12.10
C ALA A 200 3.07 13.91 11.56
N ALA A 201 2.10 13.91 10.65
CA ALA A 201 1.55 15.13 10.10
C ALA A 201 0.72 15.93 11.12
N GLN A 202 -0.05 15.26 11.99
CA GLN A 202 -0.74 15.90 13.11
C GLN A 202 0.26 16.56 14.08
N LYS A 203 1.38 15.89 14.38
CA LYS A 203 2.44 16.45 15.24
C LYS A 203 3.03 17.73 14.65
N LEU A 204 3.37 17.73 13.36
CA LEU A 204 3.84 18.92 12.65
C LEU A 204 2.81 20.05 12.66
N ALA A 205 1.52 19.74 12.53
CA ALA A 205 0.46 20.73 12.59
C ALA A 205 0.28 21.35 13.98
N VAL A 206 0.55 20.59 15.06
CA VAL A 206 0.58 21.13 16.44
C VAL A 206 1.79 22.05 16.62
N GLU A 207 2.97 21.64 16.14
CA GLU A 207 4.19 22.46 16.20
C GLU A 207 4.03 23.78 15.42
N ALA A 208 3.27 23.75 14.31
CA ALA A 208 2.92 24.93 13.53
C ALA A 208 1.78 25.78 14.13
N GLY A 209 1.18 25.37 15.26
CA GLY A 209 0.07 26.07 15.91
C GLY A 209 -1.27 25.98 15.17
N ILE A 210 -1.40 25.07 14.20
CA ILE A 210 -2.63 24.83 13.43
C ILE A 210 -3.62 23.99 14.26
N LEU A 211 -3.09 22.99 14.97
CA LEU A 211 -3.86 22.13 15.87
C LEU A 211 -3.49 22.38 17.33
N PRO A 212 -4.45 22.28 18.27
CA PRO A 212 -4.18 22.50 19.68
C PRO A 212 -3.37 21.37 20.32
N SER A 213 -3.59 20.12 19.89
CA SER A 213 -2.90 18.93 20.38
C SER A 213 -3.12 17.75 19.43
N VAL A 214 -2.26 16.73 19.53
CA VAL A 214 -2.49 15.43 18.90
C VAL A 214 -3.44 14.63 19.77
N ARG A 215 -4.60 14.23 19.23
CA ARG A 215 -5.66 13.57 20.00
C ARG A 215 -5.68 12.05 19.87
N SER A 216 -5.19 11.54 18.74
CA SER A 216 -5.22 10.11 18.42
C SER A 216 -3.86 9.45 18.71
N PRO A 217 -3.83 8.22 19.23
CA PRO A 217 -2.59 7.45 19.30
C PRO A 217 -2.07 7.12 17.89
N PRO A 218 -0.76 6.86 17.74
CA PRO A 218 -0.20 6.46 16.45
C PRO A 218 -0.83 5.14 15.97
N PHE A 219 -0.93 5.01 14.66
CA PHE A 219 -1.51 3.91 13.91
C PHE A 219 -2.98 3.62 14.20
N LYS A 220 -3.73 4.57 14.78
CA LYS A 220 -5.17 4.41 15.06
C LYS A 220 -5.95 3.98 13.81
N PHE A 221 -5.70 4.63 12.67
CA PHE A 221 -6.36 4.30 11.40
C PHE A 221 -6.16 2.83 11.01
N LEU A 222 -4.90 2.37 10.97
CA LEU A 222 -4.57 0.99 10.59
C LEU A 222 -5.08 -0.02 11.62
N ARG A 223 -4.98 0.29 12.92
CA ARG A 223 -5.50 -0.56 14.00
C ARG A 223 -7.00 -0.80 13.86
N ARG A 224 -7.75 0.20 13.40
CA ARG A 224 -9.19 0.14 13.18
C ARG A 224 -9.59 -0.35 11.79
N ASN A 225 -8.65 -0.51 10.86
CA ASN A 225 -8.92 -0.89 9.48
C ASN A 225 -8.03 -2.06 9.01
N PRO A 226 -8.35 -3.30 9.43
CA PRO A 226 -7.60 -4.49 9.02
C PRO A 226 -7.68 -4.78 7.52
N MET A 227 -8.75 -4.34 6.85
CA MET A 227 -8.86 -4.45 5.39
C MET A 227 -7.81 -3.60 4.67
N TYR A 228 -7.60 -2.36 5.12
CA TYR A 228 -6.55 -1.51 4.58
C TYR A 228 -5.16 -2.09 4.85
N CYS A 229 -4.92 -2.65 6.04
CA CYS A 229 -3.68 -3.38 6.35
C CYS A 229 -3.43 -4.54 5.37
N ARG A 230 -4.48 -5.29 5.02
CA ARG A 230 -4.38 -6.40 4.06
C ARG A 230 -4.06 -5.91 2.66
N LEU A 231 -4.63 -4.79 2.22
CA LEU A 231 -4.28 -4.18 0.94
C LEU A 231 -2.82 -3.76 0.92
N LEU A 232 -2.31 -3.14 1.99
CA LEU A 232 -0.90 -2.76 2.11
C LEU A 232 0.03 -3.98 1.99
N ILE A 233 -0.28 -5.08 2.68
CA ILE A 233 0.45 -6.36 2.53
C ILE A 233 0.48 -6.81 1.08
N GLN A 234 -0.68 -6.79 0.40
CA GLN A 234 -0.76 -7.22 -0.99
C GLN A 234 0.05 -6.31 -1.92
N ASN A 235 0.02 -5.00 -1.70
CA ASN A 235 0.82 -4.05 -2.47
C ASN A 235 2.33 -4.26 -2.27
N MET A 236 2.77 -4.48 -1.03
CA MET A 236 4.18 -4.81 -0.74
C MET A 236 4.62 -6.08 -1.49
N ARG A 237 3.81 -7.16 -1.43
CA ARG A 237 4.09 -8.43 -2.12
C ARG A 237 4.10 -8.28 -3.64
N ALA A 238 3.11 -7.60 -4.19
CA ALA A 238 3.04 -7.34 -5.62
C ALA A 238 4.24 -6.50 -6.09
N THR A 239 4.68 -5.52 -5.30
CA THR A 239 5.88 -4.73 -5.61
C THR A 239 7.14 -5.61 -5.61
N VAL A 240 7.30 -6.49 -4.60
CA VAL A 240 8.41 -7.46 -4.57
C VAL A 240 8.41 -8.34 -5.83
N GLN A 241 7.25 -8.84 -6.25
CA GLN A 241 7.15 -9.69 -7.44
C GLN A 241 7.42 -8.91 -8.73
N ASN A 242 6.85 -7.71 -8.88
CA ASN A 242 7.01 -6.89 -10.08
C ASN A 242 8.45 -6.40 -10.27
N VAL A 243 9.17 -6.07 -9.19
CA VAL A 243 10.57 -5.66 -9.25
C VAL A 243 11.51 -6.89 -9.29
N GLY A 244 11.16 -7.94 -8.55
CA GLY A 244 11.95 -9.16 -8.45
C GLY A 244 11.95 -10.00 -9.72
N LEU A 245 10.85 -10.00 -10.49
CA LEU A 245 10.75 -10.82 -11.70
C LEU A 245 11.75 -10.37 -12.79
N PRO A 246 11.85 -9.08 -13.18
CA PRO A 246 12.90 -8.62 -14.08
C PRO A 246 14.31 -8.80 -13.51
N TYR A 247 14.47 -8.65 -12.19
CA TYR A 247 15.75 -8.83 -11.52
C TYR A 247 16.24 -10.29 -11.60
N ALA A 248 15.35 -11.26 -11.37
CA ALA A 248 15.66 -12.69 -11.52
C ALA A 248 15.77 -13.12 -12.98
N ALA A 249 15.05 -12.44 -13.88
CA ALA A 249 15.08 -12.69 -15.32
C ALA A 249 16.28 -12.05 -16.03
N MET A 250 17.28 -11.53 -15.29
CA MET A 250 18.46 -10.93 -15.88
C MET A 250 19.13 -11.90 -16.88
N LEU A 251 19.13 -11.48 -18.15
CA LEU A 251 19.68 -12.11 -19.37
C LEU A 251 20.00 -13.59 -19.25
N GLY A 252 19.02 -14.41 -19.63
CA GLY A 252 19.26 -15.81 -19.96
C GLY A 252 19.50 -16.74 -18.77
N ALA A 253 19.42 -16.28 -17.51
CA ALA A 253 19.53 -17.18 -16.36
C ALA A 253 18.48 -18.30 -16.41
N LEU A 254 17.22 -17.95 -16.68
CA LEU A 254 16.14 -18.93 -16.82
C LEU A 254 16.31 -19.82 -18.06
N VAL A 255 16.73 -19.23 -19.18
CA VAL A 255 17.05 -19.96 -20.42
C VAL A 255 18.17 -20.97 -20.16
N GLY A 256 19.24 -20.55 -19.48
CA GLY A 256 20.37 -21.38 -19.09
C GLY A 256 19.95 -22.51 -18.17
N VAL A 257 19.09 -22.25 -17.18
CA VAL A 257 18.57 -23.30 -16.28
C VAL A 257 17.75 -24.34 -17.06
N VAL A 258 16.84 -23.91 -17.95
CA VAL A 258 16.03 -24.83 -18.77
C VAL A 258 16.91 -25.65 -19.73
N GLN A 259 17.83 -24.99 -20.44
CA GLN A 259 18.72 -25.67 -21.38
C GLN A 259 19.70 -26.61 -20.66
N LEU A 260 20.20 -26.23 -19.49
CA LEU A 260 21.06 -27.08 -18.66
C LEU A 260 20.27 -28.29 -18.13
N TYR A 261 19.05 -28.09 -17.64
CA TYR A 261 18.18 -29.17 -17.19
C TYR A 261 17.91 -30.19 -18.31
N HIS A 262 17.61 -29.70 -19.52
CA HIS A 262 17.47 -30.53 -20.72
C HIS A 262 18.75 -31.33 -21.03
N ALA A 263 19.91 -30.66 -21.06
CA ALA A 263 21.18 -31.29 -21.34
C ALA A 263 21.53 -32.37 -20.30
N LEU A 264 21.35 -32.09 -19.00
CA LEU A 264 21.64 -33.03 -17.92
C LEU A 264 20.76 -34.28 -17.97
N HIS A 265 19.47 -34.14 -18.30
CA HIS A 265 18.59 -35.28 -18.49
C HIS A 265 18.92 -36.09 -19.74
N HIS A 266 19.21 -35.42 -20.86
CA HIS A 266 19.51 -36.09 -22.12
C HIS A 266 20.85 -36.85 -22.06
N GLU A 267 21.86 -36.31 -21.37
CA GLU A 267 23.15 -36.96 -21.14
C GLU A 267 23.10 -38.04 -20.03
N GLY A 268 21.96 -38.22 -19.37
CA GLY A 268 21.79 -39.21 -18.30
C GLY A 268 22.55 -38.88 -17.01
N LEU A 269 22.87 -37.60 -16.78
CA LEU A 269 23.57 -37.12 -15.59
C LEU A 269 22.63 -36.88 -14.40
N LEU A 270 21.32 -36.78 -14.65
CA LEU A 270 20.28 -36.78 -13.63
C LEU A 270 19.56 -38.14 -13.60
N ALA A 271 19.20 -38.59 -12.40
CA ALA A 271 18.37 -39.78 -12.24
C ALA A 271 16.99 -39.54 -12.89
N LYS A 272 16.38 -40.60 -13.45
CA LYS A 272 15.13 -40.47 -14.22
C LYS A 272 13.93 -40.01 -13.37
N ASP A 273 14.00 -40.24 -12.07
CA ASP A 273 13.05 -39.83 -11.04
C ASP A 273 13.34 -38.43 -10.48
N CYS A 274 14.49 -37.83 -10.80
CA CYS A 274 14.83 -36.47 -10.41
C CYS A 274 14.12 -35.48 -11.35
N VAL A 275 12.90 -35.10 -10.98
CA VAL A 275 12.05 -34.22 -11.78
C VAL A 275 11.89 -32.88 -11.09
N TRP A 276 12.17 -31.79 -11.81
CA TRP A 276 11.88 -30.43 -11.33
C TRP A 276 10.51 -29.99 -11.85
N GLU A 277 9.46 -30.30 -11.08
CA GLU A 277 8.06 -30.10 -11.49
C GLU A 277 7.76 -28.65 -11.89
N ASP A 278 8.19 -27.67 -11.08
CA ASP A 278 7.97 -26.24 -11.37
C ASP A 278 8.64 -25.78 -12.67
N LEU A 279 9.86 -26.27 -12.93
CA LEU A 279 10.60 -25.94 -14.15
C LEU A 279 9.95 -26.55 -15.38
N LEU A 280 9.45 -27.78 -15.29
CA LEU A 280 8.69 -28.43 -16.36
C LEU A 280 7.33 -27.77 -16.59
N ALA A 281 6.63 -27.36 -15.54
CA ALA A 281 5.38 -26.61 -15.66
C ALA A 281 5.63 -25.27 -16.38
N LEU A 282 6.70 -24.56 -16.01
CA LEU A 282 7.10 -23.33 -16.70
C LEU A 282 7.47 -23.58 -18.16
N TRP A 283 8.25 -24.64 -18.42
CA TRP A 283 8.67 -25.00 -19.78
C TRP A 283 7.46 -25.35 -20.64
N THR A 284 6.55 -26.20 -20.15
CA THR A 284 5.33 -26.60 -20.86
C THR A 284 4.39 -25.41 -21.15
N LEU A 285 4.26 -24.46 -20.22
CA LEU A 285 3.43 -23.26 -20.41
C LEU A 285 4.01 -22.29 -21.46
N GLN A 286 5.32 -22.10 -21.47
CA GLN A 286 6.00 -21.16 -22.37
C GLN A 286 6.35 -21.77 -23.74
N GLY A 287 6.47 -23.09 -23.82
CA GLY A 287 6.84 -23.83 -25.02
C GLY A 287 8.33 -23.78 -25.36
N ASN A 288 8.78 -24.68 -26.24
CA ASN A 288 10.19 -24.84 -26.60
C ASN A 288 10.79 -23.57 -27.24
N ALA A 289 10.03 -22.85 -28.06
CA ALA A 289 10.48 -21.66 -28.76
C ALA A 289 10.88 -20.50 -27.82
N SER A 290 10.42 -20.53 -26.57
CA SER A 290 10.75 -19.52 -25.55
C SER A 290 12.11 -19.75 -24.89
N PHE A 291 12.67 -20.96 -25.00
CA PHE A 291 13.95 -21.33 -24.39
C PHE A 291 15.00 -21.83 -25.37
N PHE A 292 14.61 -22.28 -26.56
CA PHE A 292 15.53 -22.85 -27.55
C PHE A 292 15.38 -22.15 -28.89
N VAL A 293 16.50 -21.91 -29.56
CA VAL A 293 16.52 -21.44 -30.95
C VAL A 293 16.49 -22.64 -31.89
N GLY A 294 15.34 -22.90 -32.52
CA GLY A 294 15.15 -24.03 -33.44
C GLY A 294 14.80 -25.34 -32.74
N ASP A 295 15.26 -26.45 -33.30
CA ASP A 295 15.02 -27.79 -32.74
C ASP A 295 15.79 -28.03 -31.44
N LEU A 296 15.32 -28.98 -30.63
CA LEU A 296 15.97 -29.32 -29.36
C LEU A 296 17.39 -29.85 -29.62
N PRO A 297 18.42 -29.26 -28.98
CA PRO A 297 19.78 -29.75 -29.09
C PRO A 297 19.91 -31.14 -28.45
N THR A 298 20.77 -31.99 -29.02
CA THR A 298 21.02 -33.36 -28.55
C THR A 298 22.51 -33.67 -28.36
N THR A 299 23.38 -32.74 -28.72
CA THR A 299 24.84 -32.86 -28.63
C THR A 299 25.43 -31.73 -27.79
N LYS A 300 26.60 -31.98 -27.21
CA LYS A 300 27.29 -31.03 -26.31
C LYS A 300 27.56 -29.68 -26.98
N GLU A 301 28.04 -29.71 -28.22
CA GLU A 301 28.28 -28.51 -29.02
C GLU A 301 26.97 -27.78 -29.37
N ALA A 302 25.88 -28.52 -29.61
CA ALA A 302 24.58 -27.94 -29.89
C ALA A 302 23.95 -27.26 -28.66
N TYR A 303 24.12 -27.82 -27.44
CA TYR A 303 23.66 -27.16 -26.21
C TYR A 303 24.31 -25.78 -26.04
N PHE A 304 25.64 -25.73 -26.16
CA PHE A 304 26.38 -24.48 -26.01
C PHE A 304 26.02 -23.47 -27.11
N THR A 305 25.93 -23.94 -28.35
CA THR A 305 25.54 -23.12 -29.50
C THR A 305 24.15 -22.52 -29.31
N ASN A 306 23.18 -23.34 -28.91
CA ASN A 306 21.79 -22.90 -28.69
C ASN A 306 21.72 -21.87 -27.55
N TYR A 307 22.48 -22.08 -26.46
CA TYR A 307 22.56 -21.14 -25.36
C TYR A 307 23.10 -19.78 -25.82
N CYS A 308 24.25 -19.75 -26.49
CA CYS A 308 24.85 -18.51 -27.01
C CYS A 308 23.89 -17.74 -27.94
N LEU A 309 23.20 -18.45 -28.83
CA LEU A 309 22.19 -17.87 -29.71
C LEU A 309 21.01 -17.29 -28.92
N SER A 310 20.54 -18.00 -27.89
CA SER A 310 19.38 -17.60 -27.08
C SER A 310 19.64 -16.38 -26.20
N ILE A 311 20.89 -16.15 -25.79
CA ILE A 311 21.29 -14.96 -25.01
C ILE A 311 21.82 -13.81 -25.88
N GLY A 312 21.78 -13.95 -27.21
CA GLY A 312 22.16 -12.89 -28.15
C GLY A 312 23.67 -12.64 -28.28
N ILE A 313 24.52 -13.60 -27.87
CA ILE A 313 25.97 -13.49 -28.05
C ILE A 313 26.32 -14.05 -29.44
N ALA A 314 26.86 -13.20 -30.32
CA ALA A 314 27.39 -13.62 -31.61
C ALA A 314 28.52 -14.63 -31.41
N GLN A 315 28.50 -15.73 -32.17
CA GLN A 315 29.55 -16.75 -32.16
C GLN A 315 30.88 -16.17 -32.69
N SER A 316 31.64 -15.52 -31.80
CA SER A 316 33.06 -15.31 -32.02
C SER A 316 33.77 -16.63 -31.69
N THR A 317 33.99 -17.42 -32.74
CA THR A 317 34.82 -18.62 -32.72
C THR A 317 36.29 -18.22 -32.50
N ALA A 318 36.87 -18.50 -31.32
CA ALA A 318 38.29 -18.93 -31.22
C ALA A 318 38.81 -19.40 -29.84
N PRO A 319 38.67 -18.70 -28.68
CA PRO A 319 39.54 -19.09 -27.54
C PRO A 319 38.84 -19.85 -26.40
N ILE A 320 37.61 -20.37 -26.55
CA ILE A 320 36.91 -21.06 -25.43
C ILE A 320 37.09 -22.59 -25.46
N ARG A 321 37.60 -23.16 -26.57
CA ARG A 321 37.94 -24.60 -26.64
C ARG A 321 38.97 -25.02 -25.59
N GLU A 322 39.84 -24.10 -25.15
CA GLU A 322 40.82 -24.37 -24.08
C GLU A 322 40.19 -24.31 -22.68
N LEU A 323 39.14 -23.52 -22.47
CA LEU A 323 38.51 -23.38 -21.15
C LEU A 323 37.70 -24.62 -20.77
N ILE A 324 37.01 -25.25 -21.73
CA ILE A 324 36.21 -26.48 -21.49
C ILE A 324 37.11 -27.70 -21.23
N LEU A 325 38.30 -27.75 -21.83
CA LEU A 325 39.29 -28.81 -21.57
C LEU A 325 40.07 -28.62 -20.26
N SER A 326 39.94 -27.46 -19.61
CA SER A 326 40.63 -27.12 -18.36
C SER A 326 39.80 -27.34 -17.09
N ILE A 327 38.53 -27.77 -17.20
CA ILE A 327 37.71 -28.12 -16.02
C ILE A 327 38.12 -29.53 -15.59
N PRO A 328 38.84 -29.71 -14.46
CA PRO A 328 39.19 -31.04 -13.99
C PRO A 328 37.91 -31.78 -13.61
N ALA A 329 37.83 -33.05 -14.00
CA ALA A 329 36.76 -33.95 -13.61
C ALA A 329 36.63 -33.97 -12.08
N ILE A 330 35.45 -33.63 -11.58
CA ILE A 330 35.09 -33.84 -10.18
C ILE A 330 34.90 -35.34 -10.00
N THR A 331 35.90 -36.00 -9.42
CA THR A 331 35.82 -37.37 -8.86
C THR A 331 35.11 -37.38 -7.52
#